data_AF-A0A842WFJ9-F1
#
_entry.id   AF-A0A842WFJ9-F1
#
_cell.length_a   1.000
_cell.length_b   1.000
_cell.length_c   1.000
_cell.angle_alpha   90.00
_cell.angle_beta   90.00
_cell.angle_gamma   90.00
#
_symmetry.space_group_name_H-M   'P 1'
#
loop_
_entity.id
_entity.type
_entity.pdbx_description
1 polymer ?
#
loop_
_entity_poly.entity_id
_entity_poly.type
_entity_poly.pdbx_seq_one_letter_code
_entity_poly.pdbx_strand_id
1 'polypeptide(L)'
;MVSGKFHVKGDDRDWIRIRLQEEIISHGLEGNVLKASENNIVVVVEGDKSRIKRLYTDVTEFMPDEVEVVDLTIRPSKKPRRIRMRGVSPGRAPERIDYIQQYLQEIEKTTQRLDQKMNTILAILEGVGGSEILQRSSLEDREGFEDGEMDVEEDATGGFAAMFGD
;
A
#
# COMPACT_ATOMS: atom_id res chain seq x y z
N MET A 1 -5.52 -15.45 23.07
CA MET A 1 -5.77 -14.62 21.88
C MET A 1 -6.96 -13.71 22.15
N VAL A 2 -6.79 -12.41 21.94
CA VAL A 2 -7.80 -11.36 22.15
C VAL A 2 -7.95 -10.53 20.88
N SER A 3 -9.09 -9.88 20.70
CA SER A 3 -9.33 -8.90 19.65
C SER A 3 -9.30 -7.49 20.23
N GLY A 4 -8.51 -6.59 19.65
CA GLY A 4 -8.49 -5.16 19.91
C GLY A 4 -9.19 -4.40 18.79
N LYS A 5 -9.91 -3.34 19.15
CA LYS A 5 -10.42 -2.34 18.22
C LYS A 5 -10.08 -0.97 18.76
N PHE A 6 -9.59 -0.08 17.92
CA PHE A 6 -9.46 1.34 18.23
C PHE A 6 -9.73 2.17 16.97
N HIS A 7 -9.91 3.47 17.17
CA HIS A 7 -10.22 4.44 16.13
C HIS A 7 -9.08 5.45 16.02
N VAL A 8 -8.89 5.97 14.82
CA VAL A 8 -7.92 7.01 14.49
C VAL A 8 -8.70 8.10 13.76
N LYS A 9 -8.88 9.26 14.41
CA LYS A 9 -9.66 10.41 13.91
C LYS A 9 -8.71 11.49 13.41
N GLY A 10 -9.12 12.27 12.41
CA GLY A 10 -8.38 13.44 11.93
C GLY A 10 -8.04 13.36 10.46
N ASP A 11 -7.01 12.59 10.11
CA ASP A 11 -6.57 12.38 8.73
C ASP A 11 -6.84 10.93 8.28
N ASP A 12 -7.43 10.78 7.10
CA ASP A 12 -7.80 9.49 6.51
C ASP A 12 -7.05 9.17 5.20
N ARG A 13 -5.97 9.92 4.89
CA ARG A 13 -5.10 9.67 3.74
C ARG A 13 -4.51 8.26 3.75
N ASP A 14 -4.22 7.75 2.55
CA ASP A 14 -3.74 6.38 2.37
C ASP A 14 -2.40 6.10 3.06
N TRP A 15 -1.52 7.10 3.19
CA TRP A 15 -0.24 6.94 3.86
C TRP A 15 -0.38 6.56 5.34
N ILE A 16 -1.40 7.08 6.05
CA ILE A 16 -1.70 6.73 7.44
C ILE A 16 -2.16 5.28 7.52
N ARG A 17 -3.02 4.86 6.59
CA ARG A 17 -3.53 3.49 6.53
C ARG A 17 -2.40 2.49 6.27
N ILE A 18 -1.50 2.80 5.35
CA ILE A 18 -0.32 1.98 5.05
C ILE A 18 0.58 1.89 6.28
N ARG A 19 0.92 3.02 6.91
CA ARG A 19 1.75 3.06 8.12
C ARG A 19 1.15 2.26 9.26
N LEU A 20 -0.16 2.40 9.51
CA LEU A 20 -0.88 1.60 10.51
C LEU A 20 -0.84 0.11 10.20
N GLN A 21 -0.99 -0.27 8.93
CA GLN A 21 -0.92 -1.68 8.53
C GLN A 21 0.49 -2.25 8.74
N GLU A 22 1.54 -1.49 8.43
CA GLU A 22 2.92 -1.88 8.71
C GLU A 22 3.19 -2.04 10.20
N GLU A 23 2.64 -1.15 11.04
CA GLU A 23 2.83 -1.22 12.49
C GLU A 23 2.13 -2.42 13.13
N ILE A 24 0.98 -2.82 12.59
CA ILE A 24 0.31 -4.08 12.99
C ILE A 24 1.22 -5.28 12.70
N ILE A 25 1.85 -5.30 11.52
CA ILE A 25 2.74 -6.38 11.09
C ILE A 25 4.04 -6.38 11.90
N SER A 26 4.64 -5.22 12.17
CA SER A 26 5.87 -5.08 12.98
C SER A 26 5.69 -5.67 14.38
N HIS A 27 4.49 -5.52 14.95
CA HIS A 27 4.10 -6.06 16.24
C HIS A 27 3.76 -7.56 16.22
N GLY A 28 3.79 -8.19 15.04
CA GLY A 28 3.40 -9.60 14.86
C GLY A 28 1.95 -9.84 15.26
N LEU A 29 1.08 -8.89 14.93
CA LEU A 29 -0.37 -8.98 15.12
C LEU A 29 -1.04 -9.23 13.77
N GLU A 30 -2.20 -9.87 13.80
CA GLU A 30 -3.06 -9.98 12.62
C GLU A 30 -4.11 -8.89 12.68
N GLY A 31 -4.37 -8.16 11.60
CA GLY A 31 -5.33 -7.07 11.65
C GLY A 31 -5.56 -6.38 10.33
N ASN A 32 -6.63 -5.59 10.31
CA ASN A 32 -7.03 -4.79 9.16
C ASN A 32 -7.29 -3.35 9.58
N VAL A 33 -6.92 -2.44 8.68
CA VAL A 33 -7.18 -1.01 8.78
C VAL A 33 -8.27 -0.63 7.79
N LEU A 34 -9.42 -0.19 8.31
CA LEU A 34 -10.63 0.09 7.53
C LEU A 34 -10.98 1.58 7.60
N LYS A 35 -11.31 2.19 6.47
CA LYS A 35 -11.92 3.52 6.45
C LYS A 35 -13.38 3.41 6.91
N ALA A 36 -13.75 4.07 8.00
CA ALA A 36 -15.10 4.00 8.55
C ALA A 36 -15.97 5.20 8.13
N SER A 37 -15.39 6.39 8.09
CA SER A 37 -16.00 7.61 7.55
C SER A 37 -14.91 8.56 7.07
N GLU A 38 -15.28 9.74 6.56
CA GLU A 38 -14.32 10.83 6.39
C GLU A 38 -13.62 11.11 7.72
N ASN A 39 -12.30 11.28 7.67
CA ASN A 39 -11.44 11.58 8.82
C ASN A 39 -11.53 10.55 9.96
N ASN A 40 -11.88 9.29 9.66
CA ASN A 40 -11.99 8.24 10.68
C ASN A 40 -11.59 6.87 10.12
N ILE A 41 -10.52 6.34 10.69
CA ILE A 41 -9.98 5.02 10.42
C ILE A 41 -10.28 4.11 11.62
N VAL A 42 -10.71 2.89 11.34
CA VAL A 42 -10.90 1.83 12.32
C VAL A 42 -9.81 0.80 12.17
N VAL A 43 -9.13 0.52 13.27
CA VAL A 43 -8.11 -0.52 13.34
C VAL A 43 -8.68 -1.69 14.13
N VAL A 44 -8.68 -2.88 13.53
CA VAL A 44 -9.07 -4.13 14.18
C VAL A 44 -7.89 -5.08 14.17
N VAL A 45 -7.48 -5.54 15.34
CA VAL A 45 -6.32 -6.42 15.52
C VAL A 45 -6.66 -7.64 16.37
N GLU A 46 -6.00 -8.75 16.12
CA GLU A 46 -6.07 -9.99 16.86
C GLU A 46 -4.66 -10.44 17.24
N GLY A 47 -4.51 -10.91 18.48
CA GLY A 47 -3.23 -11.43 18.97
C GLY A 47 -3.11 -11.39 20.49
N ASP A 48 -1.89 -11.18 20.96
CA ASP A 48 -1.58 -11.07 22.38
C ASP A 48 -1.95 -9.70 22.94
N LYS A 49 -2.59 -9.70 24.12
CA LYS A 49 -3.07 -8.47 24.79
C LYS A 49 -1.94 -7.47 25.03
N SER A 50 -0.74 -7.94 25.37
CA SER A 50 0.43 -7.09 25.60
C SER A 50 0.90 -6.41 24.32
N ARG A 51 0.92 -7.13 23.20
CA ARG A 51 1.31 -6.60 21.88
C ARG A 51 0.30 -5.59 21.36
N ILE A 52 -0.99 -5.86 21.51
CA ILE A 52 -2.06 -4.91 21.15
C ILE A 52 -1.95 -3.61 21.94
N LYS A 53 -1.60 -3.68 23.23
CA LYS A 53 -1.38 -2.48 24.05
C LYS A 53 -0.17 -1.67 23.59
N ARG A 54 0.94 -2.33 23.24
CA ARG A 54 2.13 -1.64 22.70
C ARG A 54 1.82 -0.95 21.39
N LEU A 55 1.18 -1.65 20.45
CA LEU A 55 0.71 -1.06 19.19
C LEU A 55 -0.13 0.21 19.46
N TYR A 56 -1.08 0.14 20.40
CA TYR A 56 -1.89 1.31 20.73
C TYR A 56 -1.05 2.47 21.29
N THR A 57 -0.11 2.20 22.20
CA THR A 57 0.80 3.23 22.74
C THR A 57 1.66 3.84 21.64
N ASP A 58 2.32 3.02 20.83
CA ASP A 58 3.21 3.48 19.76
C ASP A 58 2.43 4.31 18.73
N VAL A 59 1.24 3.84 18.33
CA VAL A 59 0.37 4.60 17.42
C VAL A 59 -0.11 5.90 18.06
N THR A 60 -0.28 5.97 19.38
CA THR A 60 -0.66 7.22 20.05
C THR A 60 0.52 8.20 20.18
N GLU A 61 1.74 7.70 20.34
CA GLU A 61 2.95 8.52 20.53
C GLU A 61 3.56 9.02 19.21
N PHE A 62 3.47 8.22 18.13
CA PHE A 62 4.13 8.51 16.85
C PHE A 62 3.19 9.01 15.76
N MET A 63 1.90 9.18 16.05
CA MET A 63 0.97 9.80 15.10
C MET A 63 1.16 11.32 15.04
N PRO A 64 0.89 11.95 13.89
CA PRO A 64 0.90 13.41 13.79
C PRO A 64 -0.10 14.05 14.75
N ASP A 65 0.17 15.30 15.16
CA ASP A 65 -0.69 16.06 16.07
C ASP A 65 -2.11 16.28 15.52
N GLU A 66 -2.30 16.20 14.19
CA GLU A 66 -3.61 16.29 13.55
C GLU A 66 -4.46 15.02 13.69
N VAL A 67 -3.91 13.95 14.28
CA VAL A 67 -4.51 12.62 14.34
C VAL A 67 -4.70 12.17 15.80
N GLU A 68 -5.94 11.88 16.18
CA GLU A 68 -6.29 11.44 17.53
C GLU A 68 -6.65 9.96 17.56
N VAL A 69 -5.99 9.19 18.42
CA VAL A 69 -6.24 7.74 18.59
C VAL A 69 -7.16 7.50 19.78
N VAL A 70 -8.37 7.01 19.53
CA VAL A 70 -9.43 6.88 20.54
C VAL A 70 -9.99 5.46 20.66
N ASP A 71 -10.65 5.19 21.80
CA ASP A 71 -11.52 4.04 22.02
C ASP A 71 -10.87 2.64 21.94
N LEU A 72 -9.74 2.41 22.63
CA LEU A 72 -9.17 1.06 22.73
C LEU A 72 -10.10 0.09 23.48
N THR A 73 -10.71 -0.81 22.73
CA THR A 73 -11.55 -1.89 23.26
C THR A 73 -10.88 -3.23 23.03
N ILE A 74 -10.47 -3.92 24.10
CA ILE A 74 -9.92 -5.28 24.03
C ILE A 74 -10.96 -6.27 24.55
N ARG A 75 -11.35 -7.24 23.71
CA ARG A 75 -12.29 -8.30 24.05
C ARG A 75 -11.65 -9.68 23.84
N PRO A 76 -12.08 -10.71 24.58
CA PRO A 76 -11.72 -12.08 24.25
C PRO A 76 -12.08 -12.36 22.79
N SER A 77 -11.14 -12.92 22.02
CA SER A 77 -11.40 -13.37 20.66
C SER A 77 -12.50 -14.42 20.76
N LYS A 78 -13.69 -14.09 20.23
CA LYS A 78 -14.72 -15.10 20.02
C LYS A 78 -14.22 -15.87 18.80
N LYS A 79 -13.82 -17.14 18.99
CA LYS A 79 -13.65 -18.11 17.89
C LYS A 79 -14.74 -17.82 16.85
N PRO A 80 -14.41 -17.73 15.55
CA PRO A 80 -15.34 -17.27 14.54
C PRO A 80 -16.67 -17.97 14.77
N ARG A 81 -17.68 -17.20 15.18
CA ARG A 81 -19.02 -17.74 15.29
C ARG A 81 -19.36 -18.09 13.87
N ARG A 82 -19.26 -19.38 13.53
CA ARG A 82 -19.81 -19.99 12.32
C ARG A 82 -21.14 -19.30 12.14
N ILE A 83 -21.26 -18.45 11.10
CA ILE A 83 -22.41 -17.58 10.91
C ILE A 83 -23.60 -18.50 10.73
N ARG A 84 -24.25 -18.86 11.84
CA ARG A 84 -25.56 -19.49 11.84
C ARG A 84 -26.48 -18.33 11.55
N MET A 85 -26.70 -18.09 10.26
CA MET A 85 -27.79 -17.24 9.80
C MET A 85 -29.04 -17.71 10.55
N ARG A 86 -29.52 -16.90 11.50
CA ARG A 86 -30.81 -17.14 12.14
C ARG A 86 -31.84 -16.91 11.04
N GLY A 87 -32.41 -18.01 10.55
CA GLY A 87 -33.43 -17.99 9.50
C GLY A 87 -33.37 -19.15 8.51
N VAL A 88 -32.35 -20.02 8.53
CA VAL A 88 -32.26 -21.11 7.55
C VAL A 88 -32.22 -22.45 8.25
N SER A 89 -33.39 -23.10 8.29
CA SER A 89 -33.53 -24.51 8.66
C SER A 89 -32.60 -25.38 7.79
N PRO A 90 -31.94 -26.41 8.35
CA PRO A 90 -30.86 -27.16 7.71
C PRO A 90 -31.35 -28.17 6.66
N GLY A 91 -32.41 -27.84 5.91
CA GLY A 91 -33.10 -28.76 5.00
C GLY A 91 -33.11 -28.37 3.53
N ARG A 92 -32.49 -27.25 3.12
CA ARG A 92 -32.44 -26.84 1.71
C ARG A 92 -31.03 -26.43 1.30
N ALA A 93 -30.24 -27.45 0.97
CA ALA A 93 -28.96 -27.30 0.28
C ALA A 93 -29.03 -26.90 -1.22
N PRO A 94 -30.15 -26.99 -1.97
CA PRO A 94 -30.14 -26.58 -3.40
C PRO A 94 -30.01 -25.07 -3.59
N GLU A 95 -30.67 -24.26 -2.77
CA GLU A 95 -30.74 -22.80 -2.96
C GLU A 95 -29.35 -22.11 -2.82
N ARG A 96 -28.37 -22.74 -2.16
CA ARG A 96 -27.02 -22.15 -1.97
C ARG A 96 -26.11 -22.26 -3.18
N ILE A 97 -26.29 -23.27 -4.04
CA ILE A 97 -25.47 -23.41 -5.25
C ILE A 97 -25.92 -22.38 -6.28
N ASP A 98 -27.22 -22.13 -6.38
CA ASP A 98 -27.79 -21.15 -7.31
C ASP A 98 -27.32 -19.72 -7.01
N TYR A 99 -27.24 -19.33 -5.73
CA TYR A 99 -26.66 -18.02 -5.35
C TYR A 99 -25.17 -17.92 -5.68
N ILE A 100 -24.40 -18.98 -5.46
CA ILE A 100 -22.96 -18.98 -5.80
C ILE A 100 -22.79 -18.90 -7.32
N GLN A 101 -23.61 -19.61 -8.10
CA GLN A 101 -23.60 -19.52 -9.56
C GLN A 101 -23.99 -18.13 -10.05
N GLN A 102 -25.00 -17.48 -9.45
CA GLN A 102 -25.36 -16.11 -9.79
C GLN A 102 -24.23 -15.12 -9.50
N TYR A 103 -23.57 -15.21 -8.34
CA TYR A 103 -22.41 -14.37 -8.04
C TYR A 103 -21.23 -14.61 -8.99
N LEU A 104 -20.97 -15.87 -9.36
CA LEU A 104 -19.93 -16.19 -10.34
C LEU A 104 -20.27 -15.62 -11.74
N GLN A 105 -21.53 -15.68 -12.17
CA GLN A 105 -21.98 -15.07 -13.41
C GLN A 105 -21.91 -13.54 -13.39
N GLU A 106 -22.19 -12.91 -12.24
CA GLU A 106 -22.01 -11.46 -12.09
C GLU A 106 -20.54 -11.06 -12.15
N ILE A 107 -19.65 -11.83 -11.52
CA ILE A 107 -18.20 -11.62 -11.61
C ILE A 107 -17.75 -11.77 -13.07
N GLU A 108 -18.17 -12.82 -13.76
CA GLU A 108 -17.82 -13.07 -15.16
C GLU A 108 -18.32 -11.96 -16.11
N LYS A 109 -19.55 -11.47 -15.91
CA LYS A 109 -20.05 -10.31 -16.66
C LYS A 109 -19.24 -9.05 -16.39
N THR A 110 -18.73 -8.89 -15.17
CA THR A 110 -17.94 -7.73 -14.77
C THR A 110 -16.54 -7.80 -15.37
N THR A 111 -15.91 -8.98 -15.38
CA THR A 111 -14.61 -9.19 -16.03
C THR A 111 -14.69 -9.01 -17.54
N GLN A 112 -15.73 -9.53 -18.21
CA GLN A 112 -15.93 -9.30 -19.65
C GLN A 112 -16.09 -7.80 -19.99
N ARG A 113 -16.78 -7.04 -19.15
CA ARG A 113 -16.89 -5.57 -19.30
C ARG A 113 -15.56 -4.87 -19.07
N LEU A 114 -14.74 -5.35 -18.15
CA LEU A 114 -13.38 -4.82 -17.92
C LEU A 114 -12.48 -5.12 -19.11
N ASP A 115 -12.53 -6.34 -19.66
CA ASP A 115 -11.78 -6.73 -20.86
C ASP A 115 -12.19 -5.89 -22.08
N GLN A 116 -13.49 -5.64 -22.26
CA GLN A 116 -13.97 -4.74 -23.32
C GLN A 116 -13.45 -3.31 -23.13
N LYS A 117 -13.41 -2.80 -21.89
CA LYS A 117 -12.85 -1.48 -21.60
C LYS A 117 -11.34 -1.45 -21.83
N MET A 118 -10.61 -2.48 -21.44
CA MET A 118 -9.18 -2.61 -21.72
C MET A 118 -8.91 -2.68 -23.22
N ASN A 119 -9.67 -3.47 -23.98
CA ASN A 119 -9.54 -3.53 -25.43
C ASN A 119 -9.91 -2.20 -26.11
N THR A 120 -10.88 -1.47 -25.57
CA THR A 120 -11.21 -0.11 -26.05
C THR A 120 -10.06 0.85 -25.78
N ILE A 121 -9.44 0.78 -24.59
CA ILE A 121 -8.26 1.59 -24.25
C ILE A 121 -7.06 1.22 -25.14
N LEU A 122 -6.81 -0.07 -25.36
CA LEU A 122 -5.76 -0.55 -26.25
C LEU A 122 -6.00 -0.10 -27.70
N ALA A 123 -7.23 -0.21 -28.21
CA ALA A 123 -7.58 0.29 -29.53
C ALA A 123 -7.47 1.83 -29.63
N ILE A 124 -7.75 2.56 -28.55
CA ILE A 124 -7.50 4.01 -28.47
C ILE A 124 -5.99 4.29 -28.47
N LEU A 125 -5.16 3.49 -27.78
CA LEU A 125 -3.70 3.66 -27.78
C LEU A 125 -3.07 3.28 -29.12
N GLU A 126 -3.59 2.26 -29.80
CA GLU A 126 -3.20 1.88 -31.16
C GLU A 126 -3.69 2.91 -32.20
N GLY A 127 -4.86 3.53 -31.98
CA GLY A 127 -5.43 4.58 -32.84
C GLY A 127 -4.88 5.99 -32.58
N VAL A 128 -4.41 6.26 -31.37
CA VAL A 128 -3.78 7.52 -30.91
C VAL A 128 -2.29 7.23 -30.63
N GLY A 129 -1.62 6.69 -31.65
CA GLY A 129 -0.26 6.17 -31.49
C GLY A 129 0.58 6.06 -32.76
N GLY A 130 0.05 6.50 -33.91
CA GLY A 130 0.88 6.89 -35.06
C GLY A 130 1.48 8.29 -34.94
N SER A 131 1.35 8.98 -33.80
CA SER A 131 1.91 10.33 -33.65
C SER A 131 2.26 10.65 -32.20
N GLU A 132 3.56 10.68 -31.93
CA GLU A 132 4.27 11.54 -30.97
C GLU A 132 4.25 11.27 -29.45
N ILE A 133 3.36 10.47 -28.86
CA ILE A 133 3.34 10.34 -27.38
C ILE A 133 4.16 9.16 -26.83
N LEU A 134 4.40 8.10 -27.60
CA LEU A 134 5.16 6.92 -27.14
C LEU A 134 6.64 6.89 -27.55
N GLN A 135 7.14 7.87 -28.31
CA GLN A 135 8.56 7.93 -28.70
C GLN A 135 9.44 8.75 -27.76
N ARG A 136 8.88 9.43 -26.76
CA ARG A 136 9.68 10.23 -25.81
C ARG A 136 10.19 9.46 -24.58
N SER A 137 9.81 8.20 -24.41
CA SER A 137 10.22 7.39 -23.26
C SER A 137 11.03 6.14 -23.62
N SER A 138 11.45 5.97 -24.87
CA SER A 138 12.44 4.93 -25.24
C SER A 138 13.67 5.47 -25.98
N LEU A 139 13.87 6.78 -26.02
CA LEU A 139 14.97 7.45 -26.74
C LEU A 139 15.83 8.36 -25.85
N GLU A 140 15.87 8.09 -24.53
CA GLU A 140 16.75 8.78 -23.57
C GLU A 140 17.55 7.82 -22.65
N ASP A 141 17.75 6.56 -23.04
CA ASP A 141 18.74 5.67 -22.40
C ASP A 141 19.64 4.98 -23.44
N ARG A 142 19.90 5.67 -24.56
CA ARG A 142 20.85 5.21 -25.56
C ARG A 142 22.04 6.17 -25.64
N GLU A 143 23.14 5.73 -25.02
CA GLU A 143 24.52 6.02 -25.41
C GLU A 143 24.87 7.51 -25.46
N GLY A 144 25.06 8.07 -24.27
CA GLY A 144 25.75 9.34 -24.05
C GLY A 144 27.23 9.14 -23.69
N PHE A 145 28.05 8.83 -24.70
CA PHE A 145 29.45 9.24 -24.84
C PHE A 145 30.40 9.06 -23.62
N GLU A 146 31.07 7.91 -23.57
CA GLU A 146 32.53 7.92 -23.39
C GLU A 146 33.16 8.61 -24.62
N ASP A 147 34.34 9.19 -24.43
CA ASP A 147 35.11 10.04 -25.36
C ASP A 147 34.74 11.53 -25.35
N GLY A 148 35.04 12.17 -24.21
CA GLY A 148 35.52 13.54 -24.19
C GLY A 148 36.90 13.56 -23.53
N GLU A 149 37.94 13.56 -24.36
CA GLU A 149 39.29 13.95 -23.98
C GLU A 149 39.21 15.22 -23.12
N MET A 150 39.62 15.11 -21.85
CA MET A 150 39.93 16.27 -21.04
C MET A 150 41.41 16.19 -20.72
N ASP A 151 42.17 17.02 -21.43
CA ASP A 151 43.58 17.30 -21.22
C ASP A 151 43.87 17.46 -19.72
N VAL A 152 44.51 16.45 -19.13
CA VAL A 152 45.21 16.63 -17.87
C VAL A 152 46.57 17.19 -18.24
N GLU A 153 46.73 18.50 -18.05
CA GLU A 153 48.03 19.16 -18.07
C GLU A 153 48.94 18.49 -17.02
N GLU A 154 49.70 17.48 -17.42
CA GLU A 154 51.00 17.22 -16.83
C GLU A 154 51.99 18.17 -17.49
N ASP A 155 52.32 19.29 -16.82
CA ASP A 155 53.74 19.63 -16.78
C ASP A 155 54.14 20.53 -15.60
N ALA A 156 55.07 19.98 -14.83
CA ALA A 156 56.21 20.66 -14.27
C ALA A 156 55.99 21.97 -13.50
N THR A 157 55.53 21.88 -12.25
CA THR A 157 56.10 22.74 -11.19
C THR A 157 57.57 22.39 -11.02
N GLY A 158 58.40 23.07 -11.80
CA GLY A 158 59.84 23.00 -11.73
C GLY A 158 60.41 23.63 -10.47
N GLY A 159 61.67 23.30 -10.21
CA GLY A 159 62.62 24.25 -9.62
C GLY A 159 62.99 24.01 -8.17
N PHE A 160 63.65 22.90 -7.88
CA PHE A 160 64.63 22.89 -6.78
C PHE A 160 65.91 23.55 -7.31
N ALA A 161 66.13 24.82 -6.99
CA ALA A 161 67.42 25.49 -7.15
C ALA A 161 67.59 26.58 -6.10
N ALA A 162 68.76 26.55 -5.46
CA ALA A 162 69.20 27.34 -4.32
C ALA A 162 69.21 28.86 -4.54
N MET A 163 68.95 29.63 -3.48
CA MET A 163 69.58 30.94 -3.27
C MET A 163 69.90 31.19 -1.79
N PHE A 164 71.07 31.80 -1.62
CA PHE A 164 71.77 32.23 -0.41
C PHE A 164 71.15 33.48 0.27
N GLY A 165 71.50 33.69 1.55
CA GLY A 165 71.57 34.98 2.28
C GLY A 165 70.39 35.24 3.23
N ASP A 166 70.54 35.51 4.54
CA ASP A 166 71.66 36.02 5.36
C ASP A 166 72.11 35.05 6.48
#